data_AF-A0A1G3HJ23-F1
#
_entry.id   AF-A0A1G3HJ23-F1
#
_cell.length_a   1.000
_cell.length_b   1.000
_cell.length_c   1.000
_cell.angle_alpha   90.00
_cell.angle_beta   90.00
_cell.angle_gamma   90.00
#
_symmetry.space_group_name_H-M   'P 1'
#
loop_
_entity.id
_entity.type
_entity.pdbx_description
1 polymer ?
#
loop_
_entity_poly.entity_id
_entity_poly.type
_entity_poly.pdbx_seq_one_letter_code
_entity_poly.pdbx_strand_id
1 'polypeptide(L)'
;MFPFLPGKFFDLITFEIKPRWAVDVTAVYEALAHRRAATQSYVWLHCQGGDQEVEVLRRIKEEAERHGIGVITATDPADYDTWETIAEPARVEPDPESLNEFIALQVTDGAKEELAAWVR
;
A
#
# COMPACT_ATOMS: atom_id res chain seq x y z
N MET A 1 7.79 6.03 -21.85
CA MET A 1 8.81 5.14 -21.27
C MET A 1 9.58 5.97 -20.24
N PHE A 2 9.43 5.67 -18.95
CA PHE A 2 10.24 6.30 -17.92
C PHE A 2 11.67 5.73 -17.99
N PRO A 3 12.72 6.56 -18.14
CA PRO A 3 14.09 6.06 -18.25
C PRO A 3 14.61 5.56 -16.90
N PHE A 4 15.22 4.39 -16.89
CA PHE A 4 15.99 3.90 -15.73
C PHE A 4 17.23 4.78 -15.54
N LEU A 5 17.31 5.49 -14.42
CA LEU A 5 18.47 6.34 -14.07
C LEU A 5 19.30 5.69 -12.96
N PRO A 6 20.56 5.29 -13.25
CA PRO A 6 21.46 4.77 -12.22
C PRO A 6 21.63 5.79 -11.08
N GLY A 7 21.26 5.39 -9.84
CA GLY A 7 21.43 6.20 -8.64
C GLY A 7 20.21 7.02 -8.17
N LYS A 8 19.09 7.00 -8.91
CA LYS A 8 17.80 7.51 -8.41
C LYS A 8 16.86 6.34 -8.12
N PHE A 9 16.43 6.19 -6.87
CA PHE A 9 15.46 5.18 -6.45
C PHE A 9 14.08 5.82 -6.34
N PHE A 10 13.05 5.19 -6.89
CA PHE A 10 11.66 5.63 -6.79
C PHE A 10 10.90 4.60 -5.98
N ASP A 11 10.34 5.01 -4.85
CA ASP A 11 9.45 4.15 -4.07
C ASP A 11 8.02 4.41 -4.51
N LEU A 12 7.39 3.39 -5.09
CA LEU A 12 5.95 3.37 -5.30
C LEU A 12 5.30 2.65 -4.13
N ILE A 13 4.52 3.39 -3.34
CA ILE A 13 3.77 2.87 -2.19
C ILE A 13 2.28 2.85 -2.56
N THR A 14 1.64 1.70 -2.37
CA THR A 14 0.21 1.52 -2.65
C THR A 14 -0.56 1.18 -1.37
N PHE A 15 -1.84 1.58 -1.34
CA PHE A 15 -2.73 1.35 -0.22
C PHE A 15 -4.03 0.73 -0.73
N GLU A 16 -4.40 -0.42 -0.18
CA GLU A 16 -5.76 -0.95 -0.27
C GLU A 16 -6.54 -0.45 0.95
N ILE A 17 -7.60 0.33 0.72
CA ILE A 17 -8.34 1.02 1.78
C ILE A 17 -9.65 0.28 2.05
N LYS A 18 -9.86 -0.21 3.28
CA LYS A 18 -11.13 -0.81 3.69
C LYS A 18 -11.87 0.05 4.72
N PRO A 19 -13.11 0.47 4.42
CA PRO A 19 -13.99 1.06 5.42
C PRO A 19 -14.42 0.01 6.45
N ARG A 20 -14.99 0.46 7.56
CA ARG A 20 -15.35 -0.38 8.73
C ARG A 20 -16.18 -1.61 8.38
N TRP A 21 -17.08 -1.52 7.41
CA TRP A 21 -17.96 -2.62 7.01
C TRP A 21 -17.31 -3.64 6.07
N ALA A 22 -16.04 -3.43 5.69
CA ALA A 22 -15.31 -4.25 4.70
C ALA A 22 -13.96 -4.75 5.24
N VAL A 23 -13.75 -4.72 6.56
CA VAL A 23 -12.54 -5.25 7.20
C VAL A 23 -12.58 -6.77 7.17
N ASP A 24 -11.74 -7.37 6.33
CA ASP A 24 -11.56 -8.82 6.21
C ASP A 24 -10.16 -9.15 5.67
N VAL A 25 -9.72 -10.40 5.85
CA VAL A 25 -8.43 -10.92 5.36
C VAL A 25 -8.26 -10.78 3.85
N THR A 26 -9.35 -10.75 3.08
CA THR A 26 -9.33 -10.55 1.62
C THR A 26 -8.57 -9.28 1.22
N ALA A 27 -8.59 -8.24 2.06
CA ALA A 27 -7.86 -7.00 1.84
C ALA A 27 -6.35 -7.19 1.64
N VAL A 28 -5.76 -8.21 2.31
CA VAL A 28 -4.34 -8.54 2.16
C VAL A 28 -4.04 -9.03 0.75
N TYR A 29 -4.92 -9.83 0.16
CA TYR A 29 -4.73 -10.36 -1.19
C TYR A 29 -4.95 -9.30 -2.27
N GLU A 30 -5.84 -8.34 -2.03
CA GLU A 30 -6.01 -7.16 -2.89
C GLU A 30 -4.75 -6.28 -2.86
N ALA A 31 -4.23 -5.96 -1.67
CA ALA A 31 -2.96 -5.25 -1.53
C ALA A 31 -1.77 -6.02 -2.13
N LEU A 32 -1.76 -7.35 -2.02
CA LEU A 32 -0.76 -8.21 -2.63
C LEU A 32 -0.80 -8.13 -4.17
N ALA A 33 -1.97 -7.94 -4.77
CA ALA A 33 -2.07 -7.76 -6.22
C ALA A 33 -1.35 -6.47 -6.69
N HIS A 34 -1.31 -5.43 -5.86
CA HIS A 34 -0.57 -4.19 -6.14
C HIS A 34 0.95 -4.40 -6.15
N ARG A 35 1.46 -5.36 -5.36
CA ARG A 35 2.90 -5.63 -5.18
C ARG A 35 3.64 -5.99 -6.48
N ARG A 36 2.92 -6.37 -7.54
CA ARG A 36 3.50 -6.56 -8.87
C ARG A 36 4.09 -5.28 -9.47
N ALA A 37 3.54 -4.13 -9.11
CA ALA A 37 3.96 -2.83 -9.61
C ALA A 37 4.53 -1.92 -8.53
N ALA A 38 4.32 -2.21 -7.25
CA ALA A 38 4.70 -1.35 -6.14
C ALA A 38 5.95 -1.85 -5.38
N THR A 39 6.75 -0.91 -4.89
CA THR A 39 7.88 -1.22 -3.99
C THR A 39 7.41 -1.61 -2.59
N GLN A 40 6.28 -1.06 -2.14
CA GLN A 40 5.63 -1.40 -0.88
C GLN A 40 4.11 -1.35 -1.08
N SER A 41 3.42 -2.24 -0.37
CA SER A 41 1.96 -2.31 -0.38
C SER A 41 1.45 -2.38 1.04
N TYR A 42 0.41 -1.60 1.33
CA TYR A 42 -0.28 -1.57 2.60
C TYR A 42 -1.75 -1.95 2.44
N VAL A 43 -2.31 -2.55 3.47
CA VAL A 43 -3.72 -2.47 3.76
C VAL A 43 -3.93 -1.36 4.80
N TRP A 44 -4.91 -0.49 4.56
CA TRP A 44 -5.34 0.52 5.51
C TRP A 44 -6.77 0.21 5.95
N LEU A 45 -6.98 0.04 7.25
CA LEU A 45 -8.23 -0.43 7.82
C LEU A 45 -8.86 0.63 8.72
N HIS A 46 -10.12 0.94 8.46
CA HIS A 46 -10.91 1.71 9.38
C HIS A 46 -11.50 0.79 10.47
N CYS A 47 -11.05 0.94 11.71
CA CYS A 47 -11.46 0.12 12.85
C CYS A 47 -12.37 0.89 13.82
N GLN A 48 -13.08 0.19 14.72
CA GLN A 48 -13.86 0.80 15.81
C GLN A 48 -13.35 0.43 17.21
N GLY A 49 -12.49 -0.57 17.31
CA GLY A 49 -12.14 -1.25 18.55
C GLY A 49 -13.21 -2.26 18.97
N GLY A 50 -12.79 -3.28 19.74
CA GLY A 50 -13.68 -4.29 20.33
C GLY A 50 -13.21 -5.72 20.10
N ASP A 51 -13.64 -6.64 20.97
CA ASP A 51 -13.09 -8.01 21.03
C ASP A 51 -13.22 -8.81 19.71
N GLN A 52 -14.30 -8.61 18.97
CA GLN A 52 -14.49 -9.28 17.66
C GLN A 52 -13.52 -8.76 16.60
N GLU A 53 -13.19 -7.48 16.64
CA GLU A 53 -12.28 -6.85 15.69
C GLU A 53 -10.83 -7.23 15.98
N VAL A 54 -10.47 -7.43 17.26
CA VAL A 54 -9.13 -7.89 17.67
C VAL A 54 -8.75 -9.21 16.98
N GLU A 55 -9.66 -10.18 16.95
CA GLU A 55 -9.38 -11.49 16.34
C GLU A 55 -9.26 -11.39 14.80
N VAL A 56 -10.08 -10.56 14.16
CA VAL A 56 -9.99 -10.30 12.72
C VAL A 56 -8.67 -9.60 12.39
N LEU A 57 -8.29 -8.57 13.15
CA LEU A 57 -7.04 -7.84 12.97
C LEU A 57 -5.82 -8.73 13.21
N ARG A 58 -5.86 -9.63 14.19
CA ARG A 58 -4.81 -10.63 14.40
C ARG A 58 -4.61 -11.51 13.16
N ARG A 59 -5.69 -12.01 12.57
CA ARG A 59 -5.65 -12.83 11.34
C ARG A 59 -5.13 -12.03 10.15
N ILE A 60 -5.58 -10.79 9.98
CA ILE A 60 -5.11 -9.89 8.93
C ILE A 60 -3.61 -9.64 9.08
N LYS A 61 -3.15 -9.30 10.30
CA LYS A 61 -1.74 -9.07 10.60
C LYS A 61 -0.89 -10.28 10.25
N GLU A 62 -1.28 -11.47 10.71
CA GLU A 62 -0.54 -12.71 10.43
C GLU A 62 -0.44 -13.01 8.93
N GLU A 63 -1.53 -12.83 8.19
CA GLU A 63 -1.53 -13.05 6.75
C GLU A 63 -0.71 -11.98 6.00
N ALA A 64 -0.81 -10.73 6.44
CA ALA A 64 -0.04 -9.62 5.88
C ALA A 64 1.47 -9.81 6.08
N GLU A 65 1.90 -10.19 7.29
CA GLU A 65 3.31 -10.49 7.59
C GLU A 65 3.85 -11.63 6.72
N ARG A 66 3.07 -12.69 6.49
CA ARG A 66 3.44 -13.80 5.58
C ARG A 66 3.69 -13.33 4.15
N HIS A 67 2.93 -12.34 3.71
CA HIS A 67 3.01 -11.79 2.36
C HIS A 67 3.83 -10.51 2.27
N GLY A 68 4.45 -10.04 3.36
CA GLY A 68 5.21 -8.80 3.38
C GLY A 68 4.37 -7.55 3.06
N ILE A 69 3.10 -7.57 3.43
CA ILE A 69 2.16 -6.46 3.28
C ILE A 69 2.10 -5.69 4.59
N GLY A 70 2.17 -4.36 4.51
CA GLY A 70 2.01 -3.50 5.67
C GLY A 70 0.55 -3.41 6.09
N VAL A 71 0.29 -3.19 7.38
CA VAL A 71 -1.07 -3.00 7.89
C VAL A 71 -1.12 -1.75 8.74
N ILE A 72 -1.98 -0.82 8.35
CA ILE A 72 -2.29 0.40 9.09
C ILE A 72 -3.75 0.29 9.55
N THR A 73 -4.00 0.66 10.79
CA THR A 73 -5.35 0.78 11.35
C THR A 73 -5.59 2.21 11.80
N ALA A 74 -6.83 2.67 11.75
CA ALA A 74 -7.23 3.93 12.36
C ALA A 74 -8.63 3.81 12.96
N THR A 75 -8.83 4.34 14.18
CA THR A 75 -10.18 4.43 14.74
C THR A 75 -10.95 5.63 14.17
N ASP A 76 -10.25 6.71 13.85
CA ASP A 76 -10.76 7.87 13.10
C ASP A 76 -9.86 8.19 11.88
N PRO A 77 -10.33 8.02 10.63
CA PRO A 77 -9.54 8.27 9.43
C PRO A 77 -9.08 9.73 9.29
N ALA A 78 -9.82 10.65 9.92
CA ALA A 78 -9.53 12.08 9.86
C ALA A 78 -8.52 12.53 10.94
N ASP A 79 -8.26 11.69 11.93
CA ASP A 79 -7.34 11.98 13.04
C ASP A 79 -6.10 11.07 12.95
N TYR A 80 -4.99 11.65 12.51
CA TYR A 80 -3.72 10.94 12.29
C TYR A 80 -3.15 10.35 13.60
N ASP A 81 -3.48 10.91 14.76
CA ASP A 81 -3.02 10.38 16.05
C ASP A 81 -3.67 9.02 16.38
N THR A 82 -4.76 8.67 15.68
CA THR A 82 -5.40 7.36 15.81
C THR A 82 -4.83 6.30 14.87
N TRP A 83 -3.87 6.67 14.02
CA TRP A 83 -3.30 5.76 13.04
C TRP A 83 -2.18 4.94 13.68
N GLU A 84 -2.24 3.63 13.50
CA GLU A 84 -1.24 2.68 14.00
C GLU A 84 -0.80 1.72 12.90
N THR A 85 0.51 1.65 12.65
CA THR A 85 1.11 0.60 11.82
C THR A 85 1.32 -0.64 12.68
N ILE A 86 0.48 -1.66 12.47
CA ILE A 86 0.54 -2.93 13.21
C ILE A 86 1.35 -4.01 12.48
N ALA A 87 1.69 -3.79 11.21
CA ALA A 87 2.64 -4.62 10.46
C ALA A 87 3.42 -3.75 9.46
N GLU A 88 4.73 -3.96 9.38
CA GLU A 88 5.60 -3.27 8.43
C GLU A 88 5.63 -3.99 7.07
N PRO A 89 5.57 -3.28 5.94
CA PRO A 89 5.68 -3.91 4.63
C PRO A 89 7.11 -4.33 4.31
N ALA A 90 7.26 -5.38 3.52
CA ALA A 90 8.53 -5.74 2.92
C ALA A 90 8.75 -4.94 1.63
N ARG A 91 9.86 -4.21 1.54
CA ARG A 91 10.27 -3.56 0.29
C ARG A 91 10.63 -4.62 -0.75
N VAL A 92 10.12 -4.46 -1.97
CA VAL A 92 10.50 -5.25 -3.15
C VAL A 92 10.92 -4.37 -4.30
N GLU A 93 11.65 -4.95 -5.24
CA GLU A 93 11.91 -4.33 -6.53
C GLU A 93 10.88 -4.88 -7.53
N PRO A 94 9.90 -4.09 -7.99
CA PRO A 94 8.92 -4.53 -8.97
C PRO A 94 9.56 -4.66 -10.35
N ASP A 95 8.89 -5.37 -11.24
CA ASP A 95 9.27 -5.39 -12.64
C ASP A 95 9.11 -3.96 -13.24
N PRO A 96 10.14 -3.42 -13.93
CA PRO A 96 10.10 -2.04 -14.45
C PRO A 96 8.96 -1.78 -15.44
N GLU A 97 8.56 -2.77 -16.24
CA GLU A 97 7.47 -2.62 -17.19
C GLU A 97 6.13 -2.51 -16.44
N SER A 98 5.90 -3.40 -15.47
CA SER A 98 4.73 -3.39 -14.59
C SER A 98 4.59 -2.07 -13.80
N LEU A 99 5.70 -1.54 -13.28
CA LEU A 99 5.75 -0.23 -12.62
C LEU A 99 5.35 0.90 -13.58
N ASN A 100 5.92 0.90 -14.79
CA ASN A 100 5.65 1.93 -15.79
C ASN A 100 4.20 1.90 -16.29
N GLU A 101 3.62 0.71 -16.50
CA GLU A 101 2.20 0.54 -16.83
C GLU A 101 1.29 1.06 -15.72
N PHE A 102 1.60 0.75 -14.46
CA PHE A 102 0.82 1.21 -13.32
C PHE A 102 0.82 2.73 -13.20
N ILE A 103 2.00 3.37 -13.31
CA ILE A 103 2.11 4.84 -13.32
C ILE A 103 1.33 5.43 -14.51
N ALA A 104 1.40 4.81 -15.68
CA ALA A 104 0.68 5.28 -16.85
C ALA A 104 -0.86 5.29 -16.66
N LEU A 105 -1.40 4.31 -15.94
CA LEU A 105 -2.83 4.14 -15.70
C LEU A 105 -3.37 4.92 -14.50
N GLN A 106 -2.61 4.99 -13.40
CA GLN A 106 -3.09 5.49 -12.11
C GLN A 106 -2.72 6.96 -11.84
N VAL A 107 -1.71 7.48 -12.52
CA VAL A 107 -1.22 8.86 -12.32
C VAL A 107 -1.76 9.75 -13.43
N THR A 108 -2.18 10.96 -13.07
CA THR A 108 -2.64 11.97 -14.06
C THR A 108 -1.48 12.45 -14.92
N ASP A 109 -1.76 12.96 -16.11
CA ASP A 109 -0.69 13.42 -17.02
C ASP A 109 0.12 14.58 -16.42
N GLY A 110 -0.52 15.50 -15.68
CA GLY A 110 0.19 16.56 -14.96
C GLY A 110 1.17 16.04 -13.90
N ALA A 111 0.78 15.01 -13.14
CA ALA A 111 1.67 14.40 -12.16
C ALA A 111 2.81 13.59 -12.81
N LYS A 112 2.59 13.00 -14.00
CA LYS A 112 3.67 12.38 -14.78
C LYS A 112 4.72 13.40 -15.22
N GLU A 113 4.29 14.60 -15.63
CA GLU A 113 5.19 15.68 -16.00
C GLU A 113 6.04 16.17 -14.81
N GLU A 114 5.44 16.30 -13.63
CA GLU A 114 6.16 16.63 -12.39
C GLU A 114 7.18 15.56 -12.01
N LEU A 115 6.80 14.28 -12.05
CA LEU A 115 7.71 13.16 -11.81
C LEU A 115 8.89 13.17 -12.80
N ALA A 116 8.63 13.43 -14.08
CA ALA A 116 9.67 13.53 -15.09
C ALA A 116 10.60 14.74 -14.88
N ALA A 117 10.14 15.81 -14.22
CA ALA A 117 10.96 16.96 -13.86
C ALA A 117 11.91 16.65 -12.70
N TRP A 118 11.49 15.86 -11.70
CA TRP A 118 12.34 15.46 -10.56
C TRP A 118 13.44 14.46 -10.93
N VAL A 119 13.20 13.70 -12.00
CA VAL A 119 14.13 12.70 -12.52
C VAL A 119 15.19 13.31 -13.44
N ARG A 120 14.95 14.49 -14.04
CA ARG A 120 15.98 15.30 -14.72
C ARG A 120 17.05 15.84 -13.75
#